data_AF-A0A969X865-F1
#
_entry.id   AF-A0A969X865-F1
#
_cell.length_a   1.000
_cell.length_b   1.000
_cell.length_c   1.000
_cell.angle_alpha   90.00
_cell.angle_beta   90.00
_cell.angle_gamma   90.00
#
_symmetry.space_group_name_H-M   'P 1'
#
loop_
_entity.id
_entity.type
_entity.pdbx_description
1 polymer ?
#
loop_
_entity_poly.entity_id
_entity_poly.type
_entity_poly.pdbx_seq_one_letter_code
_entity_poly.pdbx_strand_id
1 'polypeptide(L)'
;MRKPKHEVYETFATRFKEVNERLGLKQYLVPYLISGHPGCTLEMAVELAGYIRAQKVMPEQVQDFYPTPGTVSTAMYYTGLDPATLEPVHVPDPDEKAMQRALLQFSLPKNRKLVEKALKKLGRPDLIGHHPEALLLPGKAVRGKLKKTDYSGGKTFYEDN
;
A
#
# COMPACT_ATOMS: atom_id res chain seq x y z
N MET A 1 6.34 0.14 -18.00
CA MET A 1 5.84 -0.60 -16.81
C MET A 1 4.68 -1.56 -17.16
N ARG A 2 4.86 -2.87 -16.99
CA ARG A 2 3.88 -3.93 -17.31
C ARG A 2 2.85 -4.19 -16.21
N LYS A 3 2.53 -3.20 -15.37
CA LYS A 3 1.53 -3.39 -14.29
C LYS A 3 0.15 -3.47 -14.94
N PRO A 4 -0.65 -4.52 -14.68
CA PRO A 4 -2.03 -4.56 -15.17
C PRO A 4 -2.83 -3.43 -14.52
N LYS A 5 -3.87 -2.97 -15.22
CA LYS A 5 -4.81 -1.98 -14.67
C LYS A 5 -5.43 -2.53 -13.38
N HIS A 6 -5.73 -1.63 -12.43
CA HIS A 6 -6.34 -2.00 -11.15
C HIS A 6 -7.63 -2.83 -11.32
N GLU A 7 -8.42 -2.52 -12.35
CA GLU A 7 -9.62 -3.26 -12.76
C GLU A 7 -9.42 -4.77 -12.96
N VAL A 8 -8.23 -5.18 -13.42
CA VAL A 8 -7.90 -6.61 -13.59
C VAL A 8 -7.88 -7.32 -12.24
N TYR A 9 -7.34 -6.67 -11.21
CA TYR A 9 -7.33 -7.20 -9.85
C TYR A 9 -8.74 -7.23 -9.25
N GLU A 10 -9.52 -6.16 -9.40
CA GLU A 10 -10.91 -6.12 -8.94
C GLU A 10 -11.74 -7.26 -9.54
N THR A 11 -11.64 -7.44 -10.86
CA THR A 11 -12.34 -8.52 -11.57
C THR A 11 -11.95 -9.89 -11.02
N PHE A 12 -10.66 -10.11 -10.76
CA PHE A 12 -10.18 -11.34 -10.13
C PHE A 12 -10.74 -11.51 -8.72
N ALA A 13 -10.71 -10.46 -7.89
CA ALA A 13 -11.17 -10.50 -6.50
C ALA A 13 -12.68 -10.80 -6.40
N THR A 14 -13.49 -10.18 -7.26
CA THR A 14 -14.93 -10.46 -7.37
C THR A 14 -15.18 -11.91 -7.74
N ARG A 15 -14.56 -12.41 -8.81
CA ARG A 15 -14.73 -13.81 -9.25
C ARG A 15 -14.26 -14.81 -8.20
N PHE A 16 -13.14 -14.51 -7.54
CA PHE A 16 -12.62 -15.35 -6.45
C PHE A 16 -13.63 -15.45 -5.31
N LYS A 17 -14.25 -14.34 -4.92
CA LYS A 17 -15.28 -14.31 -3.88
C LYS A 17 -16.52 -15.11 -4.28
N GLU A 18 -17.05 -14.90 -5.49
CA GLU A 18 -18.21 -15.62 -6.02
C GLU A 18 -17.99 -17.14 -6.04
N VAL A 19 -16.81 -17.59 -6.49
CA VAL A 19 -16.47 -19.01 -6.52
C VAL A 19 -16.35 -19.60 -5.12
N ASN A 20 -15.74 -18.87 -4.17
CA ASN A 20 -15.68 -19.30 -2.77
C ASN A 20 -17.06 -19.46 -2.14
N GLU A 21 -17.94 -18.48 -2.34
CA GLU A 21 -19.32 -18.50 -1.83
C GLU A 21 -20.10 -19.67 -2.43
N ARG A 22 -20.01 -19.88 -3.75
CA ARG A 22 -20.68 -21.00 -4.44
C ARG A 22 -20.22 -22.37 -3.96
N LEU A 23 -18.93 -22.52 -3.64
CA LEU A 23 -18.34 -23.80 -3.19
C LEU A 23 -18.32 -23.96 -1.66
N GLY A 24 -18.80 -22.97 -0.90
CA GLY A 24 -18.76 -22.99 0.57
C GLY A 24 -17.34 -22.97 1.14
N LEU A 25 -16.36 -22.46 0.38
CA LEU A 25 -14.96 -22.40 0.78
C LEU A 25 -14.68 -21.11 1.58
N LYS A 26 -13.83 -21.23 2.60
CA LYS A 26 -13.37 -20.10 3.44
C LYS A 26 -11.96 -19.69 3.08
N GLN A 27 -11.71 -19.38 1.81
CA GLN A 27 -10.42 -18.86 1.35
C GLN A 27 -10.42 -17.34 1.33
N TYR A 28 -9.24 -16.74 1.49
CA TYR A 28 -9.08 -15.29 1.60
C TYR A 28 -7.93 -14.83 0.72
N LEU A 29 -8.07 -13.64 0.13
CA LEU A 29 -6.97 -12.98 -0.57
C LEU A 29 -6.06 -12.30 0.44
N VAL A 30 -4.80 -12.70 0.46
CA VAL A 30 -3.76 -12.04 1.25
C VAL A 30 -2.82 -11.31 0.28
N PRO A 31 -2.93 -9.97 0.17
CA PRO A 31 -2.10 -9.22 -0.76
C PRO A 31 -0.66 -9.14 -0.26
N TYR A 32 0.27 -9.38 -1.18
CA TYR A 32 1.70 -9.12 -1.00
C TYR A 32 2.07 -7.84 -1.74
N LEU A 33 2.53 -6.82 -1.02
CA LEU A 33 2.81 -5.51 -1.59
C LEU A 33 4.30 -5.19 -1.56
N ILE A 34 4.78 -4.55 -2.64
CA ILE A 34 6.17 -4.11 -2.77
C ILE A 34 6.22 -2.57 -2.83
N SER A 35 6.94 -1.93 -1.91
CA SER A 35 7.20 -0.48 -1.90
C SER A 35 8.53 -0.15 -2.60
N GLY A 36 8.63 1.03 -3.21
CA GLY A 36 9.89 1.53 -3.79
C GLY A 36 10.34 0.83 -5.07
N HIS A 37 9.44 0.13 -5.76
CA HIS A 37 9.73 -0.47 -7.06
C HIS A 37 9.94 0.63 -8.12
N PRO A 38 10.89 0.49 -9.07
CA PRO A 38 11.02 1.42 -10.20
C PRO A 38 9.69 1.60 -10.95
N GLY A 39 9.34 2.85 -11.25
CA GLY A 39 8.08 3.25 -11.87
C GLY A 39 6.91 3.46 -10.89
N CYS A 40 7.07 3.19 -9.59
CA CYS A 40 6.08 3.54 -8.57
C CYS A 40 6.33 4.95 -8.05
N THR A 41 5.34 5.82 -8.10
CA THR A 41 5.42 7.17 -7.53
C THR A 41 4.73 7.25 -6.16
N LEU A 42 4.97 8.35 -5.44
CA LEU A 42 4.34 8.60 -4.16
C LEU A 42 2.81 8.76 -4.27
N GLU A 43 2.30 9.33 -5.37
CA GLU A 43 0.87 9.48 -5.65
C GLU A 43 0.18 8.11 -5.76
N MET A 44 0.81 7.17 -6.48
CA MET A 44 0.31 5.80 -6.60
C MET A 44 0.26 5.09 -5.25
N ALA A 45 1.20 5.38 -4.35
CA ALA A 45 1.19 4.83 -2.99
C ALA A 45 0.05 5.41 -2.14
N VAL A 46 -0.30 6.69 -2.31
CA VAL A 46 -1.47 7.30 -1.65
C VAL A 46 -2.77 6.72 -2.18
N GLU A 47 -2.89 6.54 -3.50
CA GLU A 47 -4.05 5.89 -4.12
C GLU A 47 -4.23 4.47 -3.57
N LEU A 48 -3.16 3.68 -3.52
CA LEU A 48 -3.17 2.34 -2.96
C LEU A 48 -3.50 2.34 -1.44
N ALA A 49 -3.05 3.32 -0.68
CA ALA A 49 -3.44 3.47 0.73
C ALA A 49 -4.95 3.74 0.88
N GLY A 50 -5.52 4.57 0.02
CA GLY A 50 -6.97 4.79 -0.04
C GLY A 50 -7.75 3.53 -0.38
N TYR A 51 -7.24 2.73 -1.32
CA TYR A 51 -7.80 1.44 -1.67
C TYR A 51 -7.75 0.44 -0.49
N ILE A 52 -6.60 0.29 0.17
CA ILE A 52 -6.40 -0.56 1.35
C ILE A 52 -7.40 -0.17 2.46
N ARG A 53 -7.56 1.13 2.70
CA ARG A 53 -8.55 1.66 3.65
C ARG A 53 -9.97 1.21 3.28
N ALA A 54 -10.36 1.37 2.01
CA ALA A 54 -11.70 1.01 1.53
C ALA A 54 -12.00 -0.49 1.67
N GLN A 55 -11.00 -1.34 1.42
CA GLN A 55 -11.13 -2.79 1.57
C GLN A 55 -11.21 -3.26 3.02
N LYS A 56 -10.91 -2.39 3.98
CA LYS A 56 -10.87 -2.72 5.41
C LYS A 56 -10.03 -3.97 5.69
N VAL A 57 -8.86 -4.08 5.05
CA VAL A 57 -7.85 -5.10 5.32
C VAL A 57 -6.48 -4.44 5.29
N MET A 58 -5.79 -4.39 6.44
CA MET A 58 -4.44 -3.88 6.49
C MET A 58 -3.44 -4.96 6.08
N PRO A 59 -2.55 -4.70 5.10
CA PRO A 59 -1.55 -5.68 4.69
C PRO A 59 -0.51 -5.89 5.80
N GLU A 60 -0.32 -7.14 6.19
CA GLU A 60 0.75 -7.54 7.10
C GLU A 60 2.09 -7.62 6.36
N GLN A 61 2.06 -8.14 5.12
CA GLN A 61 3.24 -8.41 4.31
C GLN A 61 3.49 -7.28 3.32
N VAL A 62 4.43 -6.42 3.69
CA VAL A 62 4.92 -5.36 2.82
C VAL A 62 6.43 -5.44 2.76
N GLN A 63 6.95 -5.72 1.57
CA GLN A 63 8.37 -5.81 1.29
C GLN A 63 8.85 -4.55 0.57
N ASP A 64 10.04 -4.11 0.94
CA ASP A 64 10.74 -3.08 0.18
C ASP A 64 11.41 -3.69 -1.05
N PHE A 65 11.29 -3.02 -2.20
CA PHE A 65 12.02 -3.39 -3.40
C PHE A 65 13.53 -3.40 -3.10
N TYR A 66 14.19 -4.50 -3.44
CA TYR A 66 15.63 -4.63 -3.38
C TYR A 66 16.10 -5.07 -4.78
N PRO A 67 17.21 -4.51 -5.29
CA PRO A 67 17.68 -4.79 -6.64
C PRO A 67 18.26 -6.21 -6.73
N THR A 68 17.41 -7.20 -7.00
CA THR A 68 17.83 -8.60 -7.23
C THR A 68 18.54 -8.71 -8.58
N PRO A 69 19.78 -9.23 -8.63
CA PRO A 69 20.51 -9.43 -9.88
C PRO A 69 19.72 -10.23 -10.92
N GLY A 70 19.90 -9.90 -12.20
CA GLY A 70 19.26 -10.61 -13.31
C GLY A 70 17.78 -10.25 -13.58
N THR A 71 17.23 -9.25 -12.89
CA THR A 71 15.85 -8.79 -13.13
C THR A 71 15.78 -7.51 -13.95
N VAL A 72 14.71 -7.36 -14.73
CA VAL A 72 14.39 -6.13 -15.48
C VAL A 72 14.27 -4.93 -14.54
N SER A 73 13.63 -5.11 -13.38
CA SER A 73 13.49 -4.06 -12.38
C SER A 73 14.84 -3.59 -11.83
N THR A 74 15.83 -4.48 -11.69
CA THR A 74 17.18 -4.07 -11.29
C THR A 74 17.88 -3.25 -12.37
N ALA A 75 17.70 -3.62 -13.65
CA ALA A 75 18.20 -2.78 -14.75
C ALA A 75 17.54 -1.39 -14.72
N MET A 76 16.22 -1.31 -14.53
CA MET A 76 15.50 -0.04 -14.36
C MET A 76 16.00 0.75 -13.15
N TYR A 77 16.25 0.09 -12.01
CA TYR A 77 16.71 0.73 -10.78
C TYR A 77 18.06 1.44 -10.96
N TYR A 78 19.01 0.80 -11.66
CA TYR A 78 20.35 1.37 -11.87
C TYR A 78 20.43 2.36 -13.03
N THR A 79 19.63 2.14 -14.08
CA THR A 79 19.72 2.97 -15.31
C THR A 79 18.71 4.12 -15.32
N GLY A 80 17.62 4.02 -14.57
CA GLY A 80 16.49 4.95 -14.66
C GLY A 80 15.75 4.84 -15.99
N LEU A 81 15.89 3.74 -16.75
CA LEU A 81 15.27 3.53 -18.05
C LEU A 81 14.51 2.21 -18.10
N ASP A 82 13.39 2.16 -18.83
CA ASP A 82 12.77 0.89 -19.22
C ASP A 82 13.67 0.22 -20.28
N PRO A 83 14.27 -0.96 -20.03
CA PRO A 83 15.24 -1.54 -20.94
C PRO A 83 14.64 -2.00 -22.28
N ALA A 84 13.30 -2.07 -22.39
CA ALA A 84 12.64 -2.42 -23.65
C ALA A 84 12.35 -1.19 -24.53
N THR A 85 12.02 -0.05 -23.93
CA THR A 85 11.62 1.17 -24.67
C THR A 85 12.64 2.29 -24.61
N LEU A 86 13.61 2.20 -23.70
CA LEU A 86 14.58 3.24 -23.35
C LEU A 86 13.96 4.54 -22.83
N GLU A 87 12.68 4.50 -22.44
CA GLU A 87 12.01 5.64 -21.83
C GLU A 87 12.45 5.82 -20.37
N PRO A 88 12.56 7.06 -19.88
CA PRO A 88 12.83 7.33 -18.47
C PRO A 88 11.80 6.70 -17.54
N VAL A 89 12.29 6.10 -16.46
CA VAL A 89 11.51 5.48 -15.39
C VAL A 89 11.88 6.15 -14.08
N HIS A 90 10.86 6.60 -13.33
CA HIS A 90 11.04 7.13 -11.98
C HIS A 90 11.61 6.05 -11.05
N VAL A 91 12.70 6.34 -10.36
CA VAL A 91 13.28 5.45 -9.34
C VAL A 91 13.15 6.16 -7.99
N PRO A 92 12.33 5.63 -7.06
CA PRO A 92 12.15 6.26 -5.75
C PRO A 92 13.47 6.35 -4.97
N ASP A 93 13.75 7.54 -4.45
CA ASP A 93 14.86 7.75 -3.52
C ASP A 93 14.58 7.07 -2.15
N PRO A 94 15.57 6.96 -1.24
CA PRO A 94 15.37 6.31 0.06
C PRO A 94 14.24 6.93 0.92
N ASP A 95 14.04 8.25 0.84
CA ASP A 95 13.02 8.96 1.61
C ASP A 95 11.62 8.72 1.01
N GLU A 96 11.50 8.78 -0.32
CA GLU A 96 10.27 8.44 -1.02
C GLU A 96 9.88 6.99 -0.77
N LYS A 97 10.83 6.06 -0.84
CA LYS A 97 10.60 4.65 -0.54
C LYS A 97 10.09 4.45 0.90
N ALA A 98 10.66 5.13 1.88
CA ALA A 98 10.19 5.09 3.27
C ALA A 98 8.76 5.62 3.41
N MET A 99 8.42 6.70 2.69
CA MET A 99 7.05 7.24 2.65
C MET A 99 6.07 6.27 1.98
N GLN A 100 6.42 5.69 0.83
CA GLN A 100 5.61 4.67 0.17
C GLN A 100 5.35 3.47 1.10
N ARG A 101 6.40 2.97 1.77
CA ARG A 101 6.29 1.87 2.74
C ARG A 101 5.38 2.20 3.91
N ALA A 102 5.46 3.43 4.42
CA ALA A 102 4.64 3.91 5.52
C ALA A 102 3.16 4.03 5.13
N LEU A 103 2.86 4.48 3.89
CA LEU A 103 1.51 4.59 3.35
C LEU A 103 0.81 3.23 3.26
N LEU A 104 1.51 2.15 2.92
CA LEU A 104 0.90 0.80 2.88
C LEU A 104 0.48 0.29 4.26
N GLN A 105 1.04 0.87 5.32
CA GLN A 105 0.72 0.54 6.71
C GLN A 105 0.38 1.81 7.49
N PHE A 106 -0.46 2.68 6.90
CA PHE A 106 -0.73 4.03 7.40
C PHE A 106 -1.31 4.07 8.83
N SER A 107 -2.01 3.01 9.23
CA SER A 107 -2.63 2.89 10.55
C SER A 107 -1.62 2.65 11.68
N LEU A 108 -0.39 2.21 11.37
CA LEU A 108 0.63 1.98 12.39
C LEU A 108 1.11 3.32 12.98
N PRO A 109 1.07 3.51 14.31
CA PRO A 109 1.45 4.78 14.94
C PRO A 109 2.88 5.24 14.59
N LYS A 110 3.81 4.30 14.40
CA LYS A 110 5.20 4.57 13.99
C LYS A 110 5.30 5.21 12.59
N ASN A 111 4.34 4.96 11.71
CA ASN A 111 4.35 5.43 10.33
C ASN A 111 3.73 6.83 10.17
N ARG A 112 2.98 7.31 11.18
CA ARG A 112 2.23 8.56 11.13
C ARG A 112 3.04 9.75 10.60
N LYS A 113 4.26 9.96 11.09
CA LYS A 113 5.12 11.08 10.66
C LYS A 113 5.47 11.01 9.17
N LEU A 114 5.76 9.80 8.66
CA LEU A 114 6.09 9.59 7.25
C LEU A 114 4.86 9.71 6.36
N VAL A 115 3.71 9.22 6.80
CA VAL A 115 2.43 9.39 6.09
C VAL A 115 2.06 10.88 6.02
N GLU A 116 2.15 11.60 7.13
CA GLU A 116 1.88 13.04 7.17
C GLU A 116 2.84 13.82 6.25
N LYS A 117 4.12 13.47 6.26
CA LYS A 117 5.13 14.03 5.34
C LYS A 117 4.75 13.77 3.87
N ALA A 118 4.33 12.55 3.54
CA ALA A 118 3.92 12.18 2.19
C ALA A 118 2.70 12.99 1.72
N LEU A 119 1.66 13.07 2.57
CA LEU A 119 0.44 13.82 2.27
C LEU A 119 0.71 15.31 2.08
N LYS A 120 1.58 15.91 2.91
CA LYS A 120 2.01 17.30 2.73
C LYS A 120 2.79 17.52 1.44
N LYS A 121 3.72 16.61 1.11
CA LYS A 121 4.52 16.68 -0.13
C LYS A 121 3.63 16.66 -1.38
N LEU A 122 2.54 15.91 -1.34
CA LEU A 122 1.57 15.81 -2.44
C LEU A 122 0.44 16.85 -2.40
N GLY A 123 0.42 17.75 -1.42
CA GLY A 123 -0.68 18.71 -1.27
C GLY A 123 -2.03 18.04 -0.99
N ARG A 124 -2.03 16.89 -0.28
CA ARG A 124 -3.22 16.12 0.09
C ARG A 124 -3.54 16.16 1.60
N PRO A 125 -3.61 17.34 2.24
CA PRO A 125 -4.02 17.43 3.65
C PRO A 125 -5.49 17.03 3.86
N ASP A 126 -6.29 16.97 2.80
CA ASP A 126 -7.67 16.48 2.79
C ASP A 126 -7.78 15.02 3.27
N LEU A 127 -6.71 14.24 3.20
CA LEU A 127 -6.67 12.87 3.71
C LEU A 127 -6.34 12.82 5.23
N ILE A 128 -6.36 13.96 5.92
CA ILE A 128 -6.18 14.07 7.37
C ILE A 128 -7.45 14.67 7.97
N GLY A 129 -8.22 13.87 8.72
CA GLY A 129 -9.49 14.32 9.26
C GLY A 129 -10.29 13.26 10.00
N HIS A 130 -11.43 13.66 10.56
CA HIS A 130 -12.42 12.78 11.17
C HIS A 130 -13.51 12.39 10.16
N HIS A 131 -13.11 11.86 9.01
CA HIS A 131 -14.04 11.39 7.98
C HIS A 131 -13.62 10.01 7.44
N PRO A 132 -14.55 9.25 6.83
CA PRO A 132 -14.27 7.88 6.38
C PRO A 132 -13.15 7.78 5.34
N GLU A 133 -12.88 8.86 4.62
CA GLU A 133 -11.82 8.93 3.60
C GLU A 133 -10.46 9.38 4.15
N ALA A 134 -10.35 9.70 5.43
CA ALA A 134 -9.08 10.07 6.01
C ALA A 134 -8.15 8.84 6.11
N LEU A 135 -6.86 9.04 5.81
CA LEU A 135 -5.80 8.08 6.13
C LEU A 135 -5.26 8.30 7.54
N LEU A 136 -5.31 9.54 8.03
CA LEU A 136 -4.87 9.90 9.38
C LEU A 136 -5.95 10.69 10.12
N LEU A 137 -6.13 10.39 11.41
CA LEU A 137 -6.87 11.28 12.31
C LEU A 137 -6.08 12.56 12.59
N PRO A 138 -6.70 13.72 12.85
CA PRO A 138 -6.00 14.93 13.27
C PRO A 138 -5.48 14.81 14.71
N GLY A 139 -4.36 15.48 15.03
CA GLY A 139 -3.76 15.48 16.38
C GLY A 139 -2.44 14.69 16.53
N LYS A 140 -1.94 14.51 17.75
CA LYS A 140 -0.73 13.69 18.03
C LYS A 140 -1.10 12.22 18.16
N ALA A 141 -0.17 11.32 17.81
CA ALA A 141 -0.37 9.87 17.86
C ALA A 141 -0.97 9.43 19.21
N VAL A 142 -2.21 8.94 19.18
CA VAL A 142 -2.82 8.30 20.35
C VAL A 142 -2.04 7.02 20.62
N ARG A 143 -1.58 6.86 21.87
CA ARG A 143 -0.86 5.68 22.35
C ARG A 143 -1.85 4.53 22.53
N GLY A 144 -2.45 4.04 21.43
CA GLY A 144 -3.40 2.93 21.45
C GLY A 144 -2.71 1.59 21.72
N LYS A 145 -3.21 0.82 22.70
CA LYS A 145 -2.75 -0.55 22.96
C LYS A 145 -3.12 -1.45 21.78
N LEU A 146 -2.17 -2.22 21.26
CA LEU A 146 -2.45 -3.34 20.34
C LEU A 146 -3.33 -4.37 21.06
N LYS A 147 -4.62 -4.47 20.68
CA LYS A 147 -5.37 -5.71 20.92
C LYS A 147 -5.05 -6.67 19.78
N LYS A 148 -4.40 -7.80 20.10
CA LYS A 148 -4.41 -8.97 19.22
C LYS A 148 -5.86 -9.44 19.14
N THR A 149 -6.48 -9.31 17.98
CA THR A 149 -7.73 -10.00 17.68
C THR A 149 -7.38 -11.44 17.31
N ASP A 150 -8.08 -12.39 17.92
CA ASP A 150 -7.86 -13.80 17.68
C ASP A 150 -8.12 -14.15 16.21
N TYR A 151 -7.23 -14.97 15.67
CA TYR A 151 -7.17 -15.42 14.27
C TYR A 151 -8.49 -16.07 13.83
N SER A 152 -9.41 -15.28 13.31
CA SER A 152 -10.56 -15.72 12.52
C SER A 152 -11.09 -14.57 11.64
N GLY A 153 -10.26 -14.16 10.67
CA GLY A 153 -10.70 -13.28 9.58
C GLY A 153 -10.15 -11.85 9.63
N GLY A 154 -8.86 -11.70 9.29
CA GLY A 154 -8.27 -10.60 8.50
C GLY A 154 -8.55 -9.13 8.85
N LYS A 155 -9.22 -8.81 9.96
CA LYS A 155 -9.53 -7.43 10.35
C LYS A 155 -8.59 -6.98 11.46
N THR A 156 -7.54 -6.27 11.07
CA THR A 156 -6.71 -5.45 11.97
C THR A 156 -6.94 -3.97 11.65
N PHE A 157 -7.96 -3.39 12.28
CA PHE A 157 -8.12 -1.94 12.40
C PHE A 157 -7.84 -1.57 13.85
N TYR A 158 -7.13 -0.46 14.04
CA TYR A 158 -7.07 0.17 15.35
C TYR A 158 -8.47 0.75 15.62
N GLU A 159 -9.21 0.15 16.56
CA GLU A 159 -10.41 0.76 17.11
C GLU A 159 -10.01 1.73 18.24
N ASP A 160 -10.60 2.92 18.21
CA ASP A 160 -10.54 3.87 19.32
C ASP A 160 -11.53 3.43 20.40
N ASN A 161 -11.11 3.50 21.67
CA ASN A 161 -12.03 3.53 22.81
C ASN A 161 -12.63 4.93 22.95
#